data_AF-A0A9E4DXR8-F1
#
_entry.id   AF-A0A9E4DXR8-F1
#
_cell.length_a   1.000
_cell.length_b   1.000
_cell.length_c   1.000
_cell.angle_alpha   90.00
_cell.angle_beta   90.00
_cell.angle_gamma   90.00
#
_symmetry.space_group_name_H-M   'P 1'
#
loop_
_entity.id
_entity.type
_entity.pdbx_description
1 polymer ?
#
loop_
_entity_poly.entity_id
_entity_poly.type
_entity_poly.pdbx_seq_one_letter_code
_entity_poly.pdbx_strand_id
1 'polypeptide(L)' 'VDITDEAGASLKWTANVSGQTATLTPVAGTEAANETTYKIEIAVKDGSGNELTSTITFVTKPKE' A
#
# COMPACT_ATOMS: atom_id res chain seq x y z
N VAL A 1 -6.27 -6.29 -3.82
CA VAL A 1 -6.53 -5.28 -2.77
C VAL A 1 -6.25 -3.92 -3.38
N ASP A 2 -7.23 -3.01 -3.32
CA ASP A 2 -7.05 -1.64 -3.77
C ASP A 2 -6.39 -0.83 -2.66
N ILE A 3 -5.35 -0.08 -3.00
CA ILE A 3 -4.66 0.80 -2.06
C ILE A 3 -5.18 2.21 -2.29
N THR A 4 -5.60 2.85 -1.22
CA THR A 4 -6.05 4.24 -1.22
C THR A 4 -5.15 5.10 -0.37
N ASP A 5 -5.08 6.39 -0.68
CA ASP A 5 -4.52 7.38 0.24
C ASP A 5 -5.46 7.64 1.44
N GLU A 6 -5.04 8.52 2.34
CA GLU A 6 -5.84 8.93 3.52
C GLU A 6 -7.17 9.61 3.14
N ALA A 7 -7.27 10.16 1.92
CA ALA A 7 -8.49 10.75 1.38
C ALA A 7 -9.38 9.73 0.64
N GLY A 8 -8.98 8.44 0.59
CA GLY A 8 -9.71 7.39 -0.12
C GLY A 8 -9.48 7.36 -1.63
N ALA A 9 -8.55 8.16 -2.17
CA ALA A 9 -8.22 8.14 -3.58
C ALA A 9 -7.37 6.91 -3.91
N SER A 10 -7.78 6.15 -4.93
CA SER A 10 -7.02 4.98 -5.38
C SER A 10 -5.63 5.40 -5.85
N LEU A 11 -4.61 4.85 -5.21
CA LEU A 11 -3.21 5.08 -5.56
C LEU A 11 -2.81 4.39 -6.87
N LYS A 12 -3.70 3.60 -7.49
CA LYS A 12 -3.41 2.79 -8.69
C LYS A 12 -2.26 1.81 -8.47
N TRP A 13 -2.21 1.22 -7.29
CA TRP A 13 -1.31 0.12 -6.98
C TRP A 13 -2.11 -1.17 -6.89
N THR A 14 -1.53 -2.24 -7.41
CA THR A 14 -2.06 -3.59 -7.24
C THR A 14 -1.38 -4.25 -6.07
N ALA A 15 -2.16 -4.71 -5.10
CA ALA A 15 -1.67 -5.49 -3.97
C ALA A 15 -2.08 -6.96 -4.13
N ASN A 16 -1.08 -7.85 -4.07
CA ASN A 16 -1.24 -9.29 -4.06
C ASN A 16 -0.76 -9.85 -2.73
N VAL A 17 -1.57 -10.68 -2.07
CA VAL A 17 -1.18 -11.35 -0.83
C VAL A 17 -1.07 -12.84 -1.11
N SER A 18 0.11 -13.40 -0.91
CA SER A 18 0.39 -14.83 -1.09
C SER A 18 1.00 -15.38 0.19
N GLY A 19 0.22 -16.17 0.93
CA GLY A 19 0.62 -16.65 2.25
C GLY A 19 0.86 -15.48 3.21
N GLN A 20 2.08 -15.37 3.73
CA GLN A 20 2.50 -14.33 4.67
C GLN A 20 3.18 -13.12 3.99
N THR A 21 3.16 -13.06 2.66
CA THR A 21 3.83 -12.01 1.89
C THR A 21 2.79 -11.17 1.15
N ALA A 22 2.82 -9.86 1.38
CA ALA A 22 2.10 -8.88 0.58
C ALA A 22 3.08 -8.23 -0.43
N THR A 23 2.74 -8.29 -1.70
CA THR A 23 3.48 -7.65 -2.80
C THR A 23 2.65 -6.50 -3.34
N LEU A 24 3.31 -5.36 -3.47
CA LEU A 24 2.73 -4.08 -3.86
C LEU A 24 3.36 -3.69 -5.19
N THR A 25 2.56 -3.58 -6.25
CA THR A 25 3.05 -3.26 -7.59
C THR A 25 2.35 -2.01 -8.12
N PRO A 26 3.09 -0.91 -8.34
CA PRO A 26 2.52 0.28 -8.98
C PRO A 26 2.07 -0.06 -10.40
N VAL A 27 0.90 0.45 -10.81
CA VAL A 27 0.45 0.31 -12.20
C VAL A 27 1.30 1.24 -13.08
N ALA A 28 1.84 0.69 -14.16
CA ALA A 28 2.64 1.49 -15.10
C ALA A 28 1.80 2.63 -15.70
N GLY A 29 2.39 3.82 -15.80
CA GLY A 29 1.71 5.01 -16.32
C GLY A 29 0.87 5.78 -15.31
N THR A 30 0.86 5.38 -14.04
CA THR A 30 0.27 6.14 -12.92
C THR A 30 1.36 6.68 -12.00
N GLU A 31 2.52 7.00 -12.58
CA GLU A 31 3.66 7.56 -11.87
C GLU A 31 3.23 8.91 -11.28
N ALA A 32 3.51 9.12 -10.00
CA ALA A 32 3.15 10.37 -9.36
C ALA A 32 3.92 11.52 -10.01
N ALA A 33 3.19 12.51 -10.52
CA ALA A 33 3.77 13.73 -11.08
C ALA A 33 4.49 14.58 -10.01
N ASN A 34 4.21 14.32 -8.74
CA ASN A 34 4.78 15.01 -7.58
C ASN A 34 5.23 14.00 -6.53
N GLU A 35 6.04 14.46 -5.58
CA GLU A 35 6.37 13.69 -4.39
C GLU A 35 5.08 13.26 -3.68
N THR A 36 4.91 11.95 -3.48
CA THR A 36 3.70 11.38 -2.90
C THR A 36 4.07 10.52 -1.71
N THR A 37 3.44 10.80 -0.57
CA THR A 37 3.56 10.00 0.65
C THR A 37 2.50 8.90 0.62
N TYR A 38 2.95 7.66 0.78
CA TYR A 38 2.11 6.48 0.85
C TYR A 38 2.07 6.00 2.29
N LYS A 39 0.85 5.72 2.78
CA LYS A 39 0.61 5.06 4.06
C LYS A 39 -0.08 3.73 3.78
N ILE A 40 0.55 2.63 4.18
CA ILE A 40 0.01 1.29 4.02
C ILE A 40 -0.25 0.72 5.41
N GLU A 41 -1.51 0.38 5.68
CA GLU A 41 -1.94 -0.26 6.91
C GLU A 41 -2.14 -1.76 6.65
N ILE A 42 -1.36 -2.56 7.37
CA ILE A 42 -1.35 -4.02 7.26
C ILE A 42 -1.94 -4.57 8.56
N ALA A 43 -3.11 -5.18 8.47
CA ALA A 43 -3.71 -5.91 9.59
C ALA A 43 -3.38 -7.41 9.45
N VAL A 44 -2.68 -7.97 10.43
CA VAL A 44 -2.37 -9.39 10.52
C VAL A 44 -3.18 -9.99 11.66
N LYS A 45 -3.93 -11.06 11.40
CA LYS A 45 -4.66 -11.81 12.44
C LYS A 45 -3.98 -13.13 12.72
N ASP A 46 -3.81 -13.47 14.00
CA ASP A 46 -3.40 -14.81 14.40
C ASP A 46 -4.58 -15.81 14.28
N GLY A 47 -4.28 -17.10 14.47
CA GLY A 47 -5.31 -18.15 14.43
C GLY A 47 -6.35 -18.06 15.56
N SER A 48 -6.14 -17.20 16.56
CA SER A 48 -7.07 -16.92 17.65
C SER A 48 -7.90 -15.65 17.40
N GLY A 49 -7.65 -14.95 16.30
CA GLY A 49 -8.35 -13.71 15.92
C GLY A 49 -7.74 -12.43 16.50
N ASN A 50 -6.60 -12.49 17.18
CA ASN A 50 -5.91 -11.28 17.65
C ASN A 50 -5.32 -10.54 16.45
N GLU A 51 -5.54 -9.23 16.38
CA GLU A 51 -5.06 -8.39 15.28
C GLU A 51 -3.81 -7.61 15.70
N LEU A 52 -2.80 -7.63 14.84
CA LEU A 52 -1.67 -6.73 14.87
C LEU A 52 -1.71 -5.85 13.63
N THR A 53 -1.82 -4.54 13.85
CA THR A 53 -1.77 -3.54 12.78
C THR A 53 -0.35 -3.00 12.67
N SER A 54 0.24 -3.07 11.48
CA SER A 54 1.51 -2.45 11.13
C SER A 54 1.30 -1.37 10.09
N THR A 55 1.95 -0.22 10.29
CA THR A 55 1.88 0.90 9.36
C THR A 55 3.23 1.11 8.70
N ILE A 56 3.26 1.08 7.37
CA ILE A 56 4.44 1.40 6.57
C ILE A 56 4.19 2.72 5.87
N THR A 57 5.07 3.70 6.11
CA THR A 57 5.04 4.99 5.43
C THR A 57 6.28 5.16 4.58
N PHE A 58 6.11 5.47 3.30
CA PHE A 58 7.22 5.77 2.39
C PHE A 58 6.83 6.85 1.39
N VAL A 59 7.85 7.47 0.79
CA VAL A 59 7.67 8.57 -0.15
C VAL A 59 8.23 8.15 -1.51
N THR A 60 7.46 8.32 -2.58
CA THR A 60 7.99 8.20 -3.94
C THR A 60 8.32 9.58 -4.48
N LYS A 61 9.53 9.72 -5.02
CA LYS A 61 9.92 10.93 -5.76
C LYS A 61 9.21 10.99 -7.12
N PRO A 62 8.96 12.19 -7.65
CA PRO A 62 8.45 12.33 -9.00
C PRO A 62 9.46 11.77 -10.01
N LYS A 63 8.95 11.40 -11.19
CA LYS A 63 9.79 11.03 -12.33
C LYS A 63 10.59 12.26 -12.77
N GLU A 64 11.92 12.19 -12.65
CA GLU A 64 12.85 13.17 -13.25
C GLU A 64 12.80 13.13 -14.78
#